data_AF-A0A9W6MCV6-F1
#
_entry.id   AF-A0A9W6MCV6-F1
#
_cell.length_a   1.000
_cell.length_b   1.000
_cell.length_c   1.000
_cell.angle_alpha   90.00
_cell.angle_beta   90.00
_cell.angle_gamma   90.00
#
_symmetry.space_group_name_H-M   'P 1'
#
loop_
_entity.id
_entity.type
_entity.pdbx_description
1 polymer ?
#
loop_
_entity_poly.entity_id
_entity_poly.type
_entity_poly.pdbx_seq_one_letter_code
_entity_poly.pdbx_strand_id
1 'polypeptide(L)'
;MTGITLCRANRLPRGVVVTGMKRSLLAAAAVLSVALAGAIPAEAAAIPDFPAPKTFGTTFQSDPGHDFTKHISSRKDGILRGWIVHVSPHDAEYTPIKWVKDKYSEGHFVGPPEGDVTAYASPVARNVVFLSAFGCSANLNGFTVDKKGLGAKRCSRKVLLTRAAKFQRPSLITVYRGQIVKVQEIYTP
;
A
#
# COMPACT_ATOMS: atom_id res chain seq x y z
N MET A 1 -13.75 -10.01 55.46
CA MET A 1 -12.73 -10.85 56.11
C MET A 1 -11.38 -10.37 55.62
N THR A 2 -10.68 -9.67 56.50
CA THR A 2 -9.37 -9.03 56.28
C THR A 2 -8.49 -9.51 57.44
N GLY A 3 -7.26 -9.95 57.19
CA GLY A 3 -6.34 -10.28 58.28
C GLY A 3 -5.15 -11.15 57.87
N ILE A 4 -3.96 -10.58 58.01
CA ILE A 4 -2.61 -11.06 57.68
C ILE A 4 -1.97 -11.76 58.90
N THR A 5 -1.14 -12.80 58.69
CA THR A 5 -0.07 -13.27 59.61
C THR A 5 1.05 -13.91 58.75
N LEU A 6 2.25 -13.35 58.52
CA LEU A 6 3.48 -13.06 59.31
C LEU A 6 4.40 -14.25 59.69
N CYS A 7 5.63 -14.20 59.13
CA CYS A 7 6.96 -14.68 59.60
C CYS A 7 7.23 -16.21 59.78
N ARG A 8 8.45 -16.79 59.66
CA ARG A 8 9.84 -16.28 59.86
C ARG A 8 10.91 -17.31 59.38
N ALA A 9 12.10 -16.79 59.03
CA ALA A 9 13.49 -17.28 59.32
C ALA A 9 14.03 -18.61 58.73
N ASN A 10 15.05 -18.57 57.85
CA ASN A 10 16.53 -18.48 58.07
C ASN A 10 17.26 -19.80 58.41
N ARG A 11 18.18 -20.25 57.53
CA ARG A 11 19.64 -20.41 57.82
C ARG A 11 20.41 -21.09 56.67
N LEU A 12 21.50 -20.45 56.26
CA LEU A 12 22.67 -21.06 55.58
C LEU A 12 23.53 -21.83 56.60
N PRO A 13 24.42 -22.72 56.12
CA PRO A 13 25.83 -22.46 56.37
C PRO A 13 26.77 -22.61 55.16
N ARG A 14 27.87 -21.85 55.28
CA ARG A 14 29.18 -21.91 54.59
C ARG A 14 29.68 -23.36 54.48
N GLY A 15 30.45 -23.82 53.50
CA GLY A 15 31.51 -23.22 52.69
C GLY A 15 32.69 -24.19 52.73
N VAL A 16 33.13 -24.74 51.59
CA VAL A 16 34.38 -25.50 51.47
C VAL A 16 35.14 -24.95 50.26
N VAL A 17 36.34 -24.46 50.54
CA VAL A 17 37.33 -23.95 49.59
C VAL A 17 38.20 -25.13 49.16
N VAL A 18 38.40 -25.32 47.85
CA VAL A 18 39.50 -26.14 47.32
C VAL A 18 40.31 -25.26 46.38
N THR A 19 41.56 -24.98 46.76
CA THR A 19 42.58 -24.27 45.98
C THR A 19 43.54 -25.30 45.39
N GLY A 20 43.80 -25.26 44.08
CA GLY A 20 44.72 -26.21 43.43
C GLY A 20 44.88 -26.06 41.91
N MET A 21 45.61 -25.03 41.49
CA MET A 21 46.59 -24.95 40.38
C MET A 21 46.36 -25.62 38.99
N LYS A 22 46.37 -24.74 37.97
CA LYS A 22 46.98 -24.86 36.61
C LYS A 22 46.34 -25.79 35.56
N ARG A 23 45.63 -25.19 34.59
CA ARG A 23 46.08 -24.96 33.19
C ARG A 23 44.89 -24.59 32.28
N SER A 24 45.09 -23.48 31.56
CA SER A 24 44.75 -23.30 30.14
C SER A 24 43.33 -23.60 29.66
N LEU A 25 42.55 -22.56 29.37
CA LEU A 25 42.21 -22.13 28.01
C LEU A 25 41.08 -21.10 28.07
N LEU A 26 41.44 -19.85 27.81
CA LEU A 26 40.50 -18.80 27.43
C LEU A 26 39.89 -19.19 26.09
N ALA A 27 38.66 -19.70 26.09
CA ALA A 27 37.82 -19.75 24.89
C ALA A 27 37.06 -18.43 24.81
N ALA A 28 37.69 -17.41 24.22
CA ALA A 28 37.01 -16.21 23.78
C ALA A 28 36.10 -16.60 22.60
N ALA A 29 34.80 -16.73 22.86
CA ALA A 29 33.81 -16.87 21.79
C ALA A 29 33.68 -15.52 21.08
N ALA A 30 34.32 -15.39 19.92
CA ALA A 30 34.11 -14.27 19.02
C ALA A 30 32.69 -14.37 18.45
N VAL A 31 31.78 -13.54 18.95
CA VAL A 31 30.45 -13.37 18.38
C VAL A 31 30.64 -12.60 17.08
N LEU A 32 30.54 -13.26 15.92
CA LEU A 32 30.41 -12.59 14.64
C LEU A 32 29.03 -11.92 14.62
N SER A 33 28.96 -10.66 15.04
CA SER A 33 27.84 -9.79 14.72
C SER A 33 27.87 -9.57 13.21
N VAL A 34 27.10 -10.36 12.45
CA VAL A 34 26.73 -10.01 11.09
C VAL A 34 25.92 -8.72 11.21
N ALA A 35 26.60 -7.60 10.98
CA ALA A 35 25.95 -6.33 10.75
C ALA A 35 25.02 -6.55 9.54
N LEU A 36 23.72 -6.64 9.81
CA LEU A 36 22.72 -6.38 8.78
C LEU A 36 23.09 -5.01 8.20
N ALA A 37 23.65 -5.02 7.00
CA ALA A 37 23.82 -3.83 6.19
C ALA A 37 22.47 -3.12 6.23
N GLY A 38 22.45 -1.94 6.85
CA GLY A 38 21.25 -1.19 7.10
C GLY A 38 20.47 -1.09 5.80
N ALA A 39 19.26 -1.64 5.80
CA ALA A 39 18.25 -1.19 4.89
C ALA A 39 18.12 0.31 5.18
N ILE A 40 18.73 1.14 4.33
CA ILE A 40 18.49 2.57 4.31
C ILE A 40 16.98 2.69 4.28
N PRO A 41 16.33 3.31 5.28
CA PRO A 41 14.91 3.59 5.16
C PRO A 41 14.81 4.38 3.87
N ALA A 42 14.09 3.85 2.87
CA ALA A 42 13.86 4.57 1.64
C ALA A 42 13.26 5.91 2.06
N GLU A 43 14.11 6.94 2.08
CA GLU A 43 13.74 8.31 2.32
C GLU A 43 12.49 8.51 1.47
N ALA A 44 11.41 9.04 2.07
CA ALA A 44 10.22 9.39 1.34
C ALA A 44 10.58 10.52 0.37
N ALA A 45 11.25 10.16 -0.74
CA ALA A 45 11.55 11.06 -1.83
C ALA A 45 10.23 11.69 -2.20
N ALA A 46 10.19 13.02 -2.18
CA ALA A 46 8.99 13.76 -2.52
C ALA A 46 8.49 13.23 -3.88
N ILE A 47 7.25 12.74 -3.88
CA ILE A 47 6.62 12.25 -5.11
C ILE A 47 6.55 13.46 -6.05
N PRO A 48 7.11 13.40 -7.28
CA PRO A 48 7.02 14.49 -8.22
C PRO A 48 5.56 14.87 -8.50
N ASP A 49 5.32 16.15 -8.79
CA ASP A 49 4.00 16.58 -9.23
C ASP A 49 3.79 16.18 -10.69
N PHE A 50 3.18 15.01 -10.89
CA PHE A 50 2.88 14.50 -12.22
C PHE A 50 1.68 15.24 -12.83
N PRO A 51 1.70 15.51 -14.15
CA PRO A 51 0.58 16.13 -14.81
C PRO A 51 -0.68 15.25 -14.71
N ALA A 52 -1.73 15.79 -14.11
CA ALA A 52 -2.99 15.07 -13.97
C ALA A 52 -3.70 14.95 -15.34
N PRO A 53 -4.15 13.75 -15.73
CA PRO A 53 -4.94 13.58 -16.95
C PRO A 53 -6.33 14.20 -16.79
N LYS A 54 -7.00 14.45 -17.91
CA LYS A 54 -8.42 14.84 -17.90
C LYS A 54 -9.24 13.76 -17.17
N THR A 55 -10.02 14.16 -16.17
CA THR A 55 -10.88 13.25 -15.39
C THR A 55 -11.82 12.45 -16.29
N PHE A 56 -12.48 13.11 -17.25
CA PHE A 56 -13.40 12.50 -18.21
C PHE A 56 -12.79 12.42 -19.62
N GLY A 57 -11.53 11.96 -19.72
CA GLY A 57 -10.84 11.80 -21.00
C GLY A 57 -11.38 10.63 -21.81
N THR A 58 -11.47 10.80 -23.13
CA THR A 58 -12.10 9.84 -24.07
C THR A 58 -11.12 8.84 -24.70
N THR A 59 -9.84 8.88 -24.31
CA THR A 59 -8.79 7.99 -24.80
C THR A 59 -8.20 7.18 -23.66
N PHE A 60 -7.82 5.93 -23.93
CA PHE A 60 -7.08 5.12 -22.96
C PHE A 60 -5.69 5.71 -22.74
N GLN A 61 -5.24 5.69 -21.49
CA GLN A 61 -3.88 6.04 -21.13
C GLN A 61 -3.01 4.78 -21.13
N SER A 62 -2.65 4.31 -22.32
CA SER A 62 -1.68 3.23 -22.47
C SER A 62 -0.27 3.74 -22.19
N ASP A 63 0.62 2.85 -21.75
CA ASP A 63 2.03 3.15 -21.61
C ASP A 63 2.79 2.71 -22.86
N PRO A 64 3.33 3.63 -23.68
CA PRO A 64 4.09 3.27 -24.88
C PRO A 64 5.24 2.32 -24.53
N GLY A 65 5.28 1.17 -25.20
CA GLY A 65 6.32 0.16 -25.00
C GLY A 65 6.03 -0.87 -23.91
N HIS A 66 4.88 -0.80 -23.23
CA HIS A 66 4.48 -1.85 -22.30
C HIS A 66 3.99 -3.07 -23.09
N ASP A 67 4.67 -4.21 -22.91
CA ASP A 67 4.36 -5.46 -23.59
C ASP A 67 3.62 -6.40 -22.63
N PHE A 68 2.29 -6.32 -22.67
CA PHE A 68 1.41 -7.13 -21.84
C PHE A 68 1.40 -8.63 -22.19
N THR A 69 1.97 -9.03 -23.33
CA THR A 69 2.04 -10.45 -23.72
C THR A 69 3.10 -11.21 -22.95
N LYS A 70 4.08 -10.50 -22.38
CA LYS A 70 5.22 -11.12 -21.68
C LYS A 70 4.96 -11.35 -20.20
N HIS A 71 4.36 -10.37 -19.52
CA HIS A 71 3.95 -10.44 -18.12
C HIS A 71 3.21 -9.16 -17.72
N ILE A 72 2.39 -9.25 -16.68
CA ILE A 72 1.80 -8.08 -16.02
C ILE A 72 2.90 -7.42 -15.18
N SER A 73 3.17 -6.14 -15.40
CA SER A 73 4.17 -5.38 -14.64
C SER A 73 3.68 -3.98 -14.29
N SER A 74 4.48 -3.25 -13.51
CA SER A 74 4.17 -1.87 -13.17
C SER A 74 4.26 -0.97 -14.41
N ARG A 75 3.36 0.01 -14.50
CA ARG A 75 3.47 1.07 -15.50
C ARG A 75 4.58 2.05 -15.11
N LYS A 76 5.05 2.85 -16.07
CA LYS A 76 5.92 4.00 -15.76
C LYS A 76 5.31 4.96 -14.74
N ASP A 77 6.20 5.72 -14.11
CA ASP A 77 5.84 6.79 -13.19
C ASP A 77 4.85 7.78 -13.81
N GLY A 78 3.83 8.17 -13.05
CA GLY A 78 2.80 9.11 -13.48
C GLY A 78 1.41 8.80 -12.94
N ILE A 79 0.42 9.51 -13.48
CA ILE A 79 -0.99 9.37 -13.09
C ILE A 79 -1.78 8.69 -14.21
N LEU A 80 -2.41 7.58 -13.86
CA LEU A 80 -3.34 6.84 -14.70
C LEU A 80 -4.77 7.07 -14.24
N ARG A 81 -5.67 7.37 -15.18
CA ARG A 81 -7.10 7.22 -14.98
C ARG A 81 -7.47 5.76 -15.21
N GLY A 82 -7.94 5.09 -14.16
CA GLY A 82 -8.14 3.64 -14.21
C GLY A 82 -9.06 3.09 -13.13
N TRP A 83 -9.24 1.77 -13.20
CA TRP A 83 -9.85 0.96 -12.16
C TRP A 83 -8.80 0.08 -11.50
N ILE A 84 -8.90 -0.11 -10.19
CA ILE A 84 -8.30 -1.28 -9.56
C ILE A 84 -9.27 -2.44 -9.80
N VAL A 85 -8.80 -3.48 -10.48
CA VAL A 85 -9.62 -4.63 -10.90
C VAL A 85 -9.37 -5.86 -10.05
N HIS A 86 -8.19 -5.96 -9.44
CA HIS A 86 -7.85 -7.05 -8.52
C HIS A 86 -6.93 -6.54 -7.40
N VAL A 87 -7.07 -7.13 -6.22
CA VAL A 87 -6.21 -6.87 -5.07
C VAL A 87 -5.72 -8.20 -4.53
N SER A 88 -4.41 -8.40 -4.56
CA SER A 88 -3.71 -9.53 -3.96
C SER A 88 -3.00 -9.11 -2.67
N PRO A 89 -2.42 -10.05 -1.90
CA PRO A 89 -1.64 -9.71 -0.71
C PRO A 89 -0.44 -8.80 -0.98
N HIS A 90 0.13 -8.87 -2.18
CA HIS A 90 1.35 -8.16 -2.56
C HIS A 90 1.07 -6.94 -3.43
N ASP A 91 0.15 -7.06 -4.38
CA ASP A 91 -0.04 -6.10 -5.46
C ASP A 91 -1.52 -5.77 -5.67
N ALA A 92 -1.76 -4.63 -6.32
CA ALA A 92 -3.05 -4.33 -6.91
C ALA A 92 -2.91 -4.29 -8.43
N GLU A 93 -3.83 -4.94 -9.13
CA GLU A 93 -3.94 -4.87 -10.57
C GLU A 93 -4.90 -3.75 -10.98
N TYR A 94 -4.53 -3.02 -12.01
CA TYR A 94 -5.30 -1.88 -12.46
C TYR A 94 -5.26 -1.70 -13.97
N THR A 95 -6.36 -1.23 -14.54
CA THR A 95 -6.55 -1.06 -15.99
C THR A 95 -6.86 0.39 -16.33
N PRO A 96 -6.43 0.89 -17.50
CA PRO A 96 -6.78 2.22 -17.96
C PRO A 96 -8.26 2.30 -18.32
N ILE A 97 -8.90 3.44 -18.08
CA ILE A 97 -10.31 3.65 -18.45
C ILE A 97 -10.49 4.90 -19.32
N LYS A 98 -11.53 4.91 -20.15
CA LYS A 98 -11.93 6.10 -20.92
C LYS A 98 -13.39 6.43 -20.65
N TRP A 99 -13.73 7.72 -20.74
CA TRP A 99 -15.10 8.19 -20.70
C TRP A 99 -15.76 8.02 -22.05
N VAL A 100 -16.96 7.45 -22.05
CA VAL A 100 -17.86 7.38 -23.20
C VAL A 100 -19.06 8.22 -22.87
N LYS A 101 -19.38 9.19 -23.75
CA LYS A 101 -20.60 9.98 -23.63
C LYS A 101 -21.78 9.14 -24.11
N ASP A 102 -22.85 9.15 -23.33
CA ASP A 102 -24.10 8.53 -23.73
C ASP A 102 -25.05 9.57 -24.33
N LYS A 103 -26.03 9.08 -25.10
CA LYS A 103 -27.07 9.94 -25.69
C LYS A 103 -28.06 10.48 -24.65
N TYR A 104 -28.27 9.72 -23.57
CA TYR A 104 -29.35 9.96 -22.59
C TYR A 104 -28.86 10.14 -21.15
N SER A 105 -27.54 10.10 -20.91
CA SER A 105 -26.90 10.34 -19.61
C SER A 105 -25.63 11.17 -19.80
N GLU A 106 -24.96 11.54 -18.72
CA GLU A 106 -23.66 12.25 -18.81
C GLU A 106 -22.56 11.39 -19.46
N GLY A 107 -22.74 10.06 -19.47
CA GLY A 107 -21.77 9.07 -19.93
C GLY A 107 -21.36 8.08 -18.84
N HIS A 108 -20.42 7.21 -19.17
CA HIS A 108 -19.85 6.24 -18.25
C HIS A 108 -18.38 5.94 -18.58
N PHE A 109 -17.66 5.38 -17.61
CA PHE A 109 -16.32 4.86 -17.86
C PHE A 109 -16.39 3.45 -18.42
N VAL A 110 -15.58 3.19 -19.44
CA VAL A 110 -15.34 1.85 -19.97
C VAL A 110 -13.86 1.49 -19.83
N GLY A 111 -13.62 0.21 -19.57
CA GLY A 111 -12.29 -0.38 -19.62
C GLY A 111 -11.92 -0.78 -21.04
N PRO A 112 -10.71 -1.33 -21.21
CA PRO A 112 -10.24 -1.86 -22.48
C PRO A 112 -11.14 -3.02 -22.96
N PRO A 113 -11.19 -3.30 -24.27
CA PRO A 113 -11.98 -4.40 -24.80
C PRO A 113 -11.65 -5.73 -24.13
N GLU A 114 -12.65 -6.61 -24.01
CA GLU A 114 -12.43 -7.97 -23.52
C GLU A 114 -11.40 -8.69 -24.38
N GLY A 115 -10.45 -9.38 -23.74
CA GLY A 115 -9.32 -10.04 -24.41
C GLY A 115 -8.10 -9.14 -24.66
N ASP A 116 -8.20 -7.82 -24.43
CA ASP A 116 -7.04 -6.92 -24.46
C ASP A 116 -6.32 -6.97 -23.11
N VAL A 117 -5.16 -7.64 -23.06
CA VAL A 117 -4.34 -7.72 -21.84
C VAL A 117 -3.77 -6.33 -21.59
N THR A 118 -4.43 -5.54 -20.76
CA THR A 118 -4.08 -4.13 -20.48
C THR A 118 -4.13 -3.83 -18.99
N ALA A 119 -3.85 -4.85 -18.18
CA ALA A 119 -3.69 -4.74 -16.74
C ALA A 119 -2.22 -4.48 -16.41
N TYR A 120 -2.00 -3.53 -15.52
CA TYR A 120 -0.73 -3.32 -14.83
C TYR A 120 -0.86 -3.89 -13.42
N ALA A 121 0.26 -4.27 -12.80
CA ALA A 121 0.29 -4.66 -11.39
C ALA A 121 1.36 -3.86 -10.66
N SER A 122 1.05 -3.41 -9.44
CA SER A 122 2.03 -2.71 -8.61
C SER A 122 1.72 -2.88 -7.13
N PRO A 123 2.74 -2.94 -6.26
CA PRO A 123 2.52 -2.93 -4.82
C PRO A 123 1.82 -1.64 -4.38
N VAL A 124 0.90 -1.75 -3.44
CA VAL A 124 0.30 -0.57 -2.81
C VAL A 124 1.18 -0.11 -1.66
N ALA A 125 1.77 1.08 -1.80
CA ALA A 125 2.68 1.66 -0.83
C ALA A 125 2.06 1.68 0.58
N ARG A 126 2.88 1.47 1.62
CA ARG A 126 2.39 1.43 3.02
C ARG A 126 1.75 2.76 3.44
N ASN A 127 2.30 3.86 2.94
CA ASN A 127 1.88 5.24 3.18
C ASN A 127 1.04 5.82 2.03
N VAL A 128 0.39 4.98 1.21
CA VAL A 128 -0.45 5.41 0.09
C VAL A 128 -1.45 6.49 0.52
N VAL A 129 -1.54 7.55 -0.28
CA VAL A 129 -2.54 8.61 -0.08
C VAL A 129 -3.83 8.17 -0.77
N PHE A 130 -4.84 7.83 0.02
CA PHE A 130 -6.17 7.53 -0.52
C PHE A 130 -7.13 8.69 -0.28
N LEU A 131 -7.65 9.27 -1.37
CA LEU A 131 -8.65 10.33 -1.35
C LEU A 131 -9.97 9.81 -1.94
N SER A 132 -10.98 9.70 -1.08
CA SER A 132 -12.26 9.12 -1.39
C SER A 132 -13.29 10.18 -1.78
N ALA A 133 -14.10 9.87 -2.78
CA ALA A 133 -15.30 10.62 -3.15
C ALA A 133 -16.51 10.20 -2.30
N PHE A 134 -16.45 9.03 -1.66
CA PHE A 134 -17.57 8.41 -0.92
C PHE A 134 -17.30 8.28 0.58
N GLY A 135 -16.56 9.22 1.19
CA GLY A 135 -16.16 9.16 2.61
C GLY A 135 -15.24 7.98 2.95
N CYS A 136 -15.03 7.68 4.23
CA CYS A 136 -14.09 6.62 4.66
C CYS A 136 -14.76 5.30 5.08
N SER A 137 -16.08 5.18 4.90
CA SER A 137 -16.79 3.92 5.16
C SER A 137 -16.42 2.86 4.14
N ALA A 138 -16.34 1.58 4.50
CA ALA A 138 -16.16 0.52 3.50
C ALA A 138 -17.34 0.42 2.51
N ASN A 139 -18.53 0.95 2.84
CA ASN A 139 -19.78 0.74 2.10
C ASN A 139 -20.22 1.92 1.21
N LEU A 140 -19.34 2.89 0.94
CA LEU A 140 -19.62 4.05 0.05
C LEU A 140 -20.72 5.03 0.55
N ASN A 141 -20.91 5.16 1.85
CA ASN A 141 -22.01 5.97 2.43
C ASN A 141 -21.68 7.46 2.66
N GLY A 142 -20.86 8.08 1.80
CA GLY A 142 -20.46 9.48 1.97
C GLY A 142 -20.43 10.21 0.65
N PHE A 143 -20.25 11.53 0.72
CA PHE A 143 -20.03 12.37 -0.45
C PHE A 143 -19.01 13.46 -0.13
N THR A 144 -17.82 13.34 -0.71
CA THR A 144 -16.66 14.17 -0.38
C THR A 144 -15.84 14.45 -1.64
N VAL A 145 -16.35 15.31 -2.50
CA VAL A 145 -15.74 15.66 -3.79
C VAL A 145 -15.27 17.11 -3.81
N ASP A 146 -14.22 17.39 -4.59
CA ASP A 146 -13.81 18.75 -4.93
C ASP A 146 -14.60 19.29 -6.14
N LYS A 147 -14.30 20.53 -6.54
CA LYS A 147 -14.95 21.19 -7.69
C LYS A 147 -14.72 20.48 -9.04
N LYS A 148 -13.77 19.54 -9.12
CA LYS A 148 -13.44 18.76 -10.32
C LYS A 148 -14.08 17.37 -10.28
N GLY A 149 -14.90 17.07 -9.28
CA GLY A 149 -15.49 15.75 -9.09
C GLY A 149 -14.49 14.71 -8.58
N LEU A 150 -13.37 15.12 -8.00
CA LEU A 150 -12.38 14.20 -7.43
C LEU A 150 -12.57 14.06 -5.93
N GLY A 151 -12.31 12.87 -5.40
CA GLY A 151 -12.33 12.60 -3.98
C GLY A 151 -11.42 13.55 -3.21
N ALA A 152 -11.94 14.09 -2.11
CA ALA A 152 -11.25 15.06 -1.26
C ALA A 152 -11.01 14.55 0.16
N LYS A 153 -11.70 13.47 0.58
CA LYS A 153 -11.55 12.94 1.94
C LYS A 153 -10.39 11.96 2.02
N ARG A 154 -9.38 12.28 2.82
CA ARG A 154 -8.29 11.34 3.12
C ARG A 154 -8.80 10.18 3.98
N CYS A 155 -8.55 8.95 3.52
CA CYS A 155 -8.92 7.71 4.18
C CYS A 155 -7.72 6.76 4.30
N SER A 156 -7.87 5.71 5.11
CA SER A 156 -6.77 4.79 5.37
C SER A 156 -6.51 3.82 4.20
N ARG A 157 -5.28 3.31 4.12
CA ARG A 157 -4.90 2.22 3.19
C ARG A 157 -5.82 1.00 3.34
N LYS A 158 -6.25 0.67 4.56
CA LYS A 158 -7.18 -0.44 4.81
C LYS A 158 -8.50 -0.23 4.09
N VAL A 159 -9.07 0.99 4.15
CA VAL A 159 -10.32 1.32 3.44
C VAL A 159 -10.12 1.23 1.93
N LEU A 160 -9.00 1.73 1.39
CA LEU A 160 -8.66 1.59 -0.03
C LEU A 160 -8.69 0.13 -0.46
N LEU A 161 -7.93 -0.74 0.22
CA LEU A 161 -7.82 -2.15 -0.16
C LEU A 161 -9.14 -2.91 0.00
N THR A 162 -9.88 -2.69 1.10
CA THR A 162 -11.20 -3.30 1.30
C THR A 162 -12.18 -2.89 0.21
N ARG A 163 -12.14 -1.62 -0.23
CA ARG A 163 -13.04 -1.14 -1.28
C ARG A 163 -12.62 -1.61 -2.66
N ALA A 164 -11.34 -1.53 -3.00
CA ALA A 164 -10.83 -1.97 -4.29
C ALA A 164 -11.08 -3.46 -4.54
N ALA A 165 -11.13 -4.28 -3.48
CA ALA A 165 -11.51 -5.69 -3.57
C ALA A 165 -13.02 -5.94 -3.81
N LYS A 166 -13.88 -4.94 -3.62
CA LYS A 166 -15.35 -5.08 -3.67
C LYS A 166 -16.01 -4.24 -4.77
N PHE A 167 -15.43 -3.08 -5.06
CA PHE A 167 -16.02 -2.06 -5.90
C PHE A 167 -15.00 -1.58 -6.92
N GLN A 168 -15.36 -1.67 -8.18
CA GLN A 168 -14.58 -1.10 -9.27
C GLN A 168 -14.87 0.39 -9.37
N ARG A 169 -14.08 1.22 -8.67
CA ARG A 169 -14.26 2.68 -8.64
C ARG A 169 -13.33 3.39 -9.62
N PRO A 170 -13.85 4.23 -10.55
CA PRO A 170 -13.00 5.03 -11.41
C PRO A 170 -12.12 5.94 -10.55
N SER A 171 -10.83 5.97 -10.82
CA SER A 171 -9.84 6.62 -9.96
C SER A 171 -8.68 7.21 -10.77
N LEU A 172 -8.05 8.24 -10.21
CA LEU A 172 -6.70 8.66 -10.57
C LEU A 172 -5.70 7.88 -9.70
N ILE A 173 -4.96 6.97 -10.32
CA ILE A 173 -3.97 6.08 -9.71
C ILE A 173 -2.59 6.64 -10.04
N THR A 174 -1.86 7.06 -9.01
CA THR A 174 -0.49 7.57 -9.16
C THR A 174 0.50 6.45 -8.85
N VAL A 175 1.35 6.17 -9.83
CA VAL A 175 2.46 5.22 -9.71
C VAL A 175 3.76 6.00 -9.63
N TYR A 176 4.62 5.62 -8.68
CA TYR A 176 5.96 6.18 -8.56
C TYR A 176 6.92 5.11 -8.05
N ARG A 177 8.05 4.93 -8.75
CA ARG A 177 9.05 3.89 -8.48
C ARG A 177 8.42 2.49 -8.38
N GLY A 178 7.50 2.22 -9.30
CA GLY A 178 6.83 0.93 -9.41
C GLY A 178 5.74 0.66 -8.35
N GLN A 179 5.38 1.62 -7.51
CA GLN A 179 4.37 1.46 -6.45
C GLN A 179 3.19 2.40 -6.63
N ILE A 180 2.00 1.97 -6.21
CA ILE A 180 0.83 2.85 -6.10
C ILE A 180 0.99 3.71 -4.85
N VAL A 181 1.25 5.00 -5.05
CA VAL A 181 1.53 5.96 -3.98
C VAL A 181 0.36 6.88 -3.67
N LYS A 182 -0.58 7.04 -4.61
CA LYS A 182 -1.82 7.79 -4.40
C LYS A 182 -2.96 7.19 -5.22
N VAL A 183 -4.15 7.12 -4.63
CA VAL A 183 -5.40 6.79 -5.31
C VAL A 183 -6.42 7.86 -4.96
N GLN A 184 -6.98 8.51 -5.97
CA GLN A 184 -8.00 9.54 -5.80
C GLN A 184 -9.23 9.16 -6.62
N GLU A 185 -10.34 8.83 -5.94
CA GLU A 185 -11.57 8.40 -6.60
C GLU A 185 -12.13 9.53 -7.48
N ILE A 186 -12.72 9.14 -8.60
CA ILE A 186 -13.50 10.01 -9.48
C ILE A 186 -14.96 9.77 -9.14
N TYR A 187 -15.67 10.85 -8.83
CA TYR A 187 -17.12 10.79 -8.71
C TYR A 187 -17.75 10.73 -10.10
N THR A 188 -18.66 9.77 -10.25
CA THR A 188 -19.55 9.63 -11.39
C THR A 188 -20.97 9.70 -10.82
N PRO A 189 -21.81 10.65 -11.28
CA PRO A 189 -23.20 10.75 -10.86
C PRO A 189 -24.00 9.46 -11.09
#